data_AF-A0A562SIT9-F1
#
_entry.id   AF-A0A562SIT9-F1
#
_cell.length_a   1.000
_cell.length_b   1.000
_cell.length_c   1.000
_cell.angle_alpha   90.00
_cell.angle_beta   90.00
_cell.angle_gamma   90.00
#
_symmetry.space_group_name_H-M   'P 1'
#
loop_
_entity.id
_entity.type
_entity.pdbx_description
1 polymer ?
#
loop_
_entity_poly.entity_id
_entity_poly.type
_entity_poly.pdbx_seq_one_letter_code
_entity_poly.pdbx_strand_id
1 'polypeptide(L)'
;MAKSNFGKFTGRKSNAQIKEEFRQEKKKAREEKNAYFEKKKAEERSLRPQGIKFKKQEPEDKAQGARHKTQGTRYSTQEPGNKKQGRFEKEAPGKPIKKVVKEDARFKMEKAPEPITFRKEKSDAAMPLNKYIAHCGVCSRRDAVELIKAEKVKINGTVVTEPGHKIEEGDTVIVNGKKIAIQKELVYILLNKPKDYITTSDDPQGRRTIMDLMKGIPMSRIYPVGRLDRNTTGVLLLTNDGELTQKLSHPSYQVKKVYEVTLDRPLEKGDFEKMMNGLTLEDGFIAPDALGYADPKNKKIIGIEIHSGRNRIVRRMFEHLGYDVKGLDRVLFANLTKKNVDRGRWRYLNEKEVRLLKFLNKSFVKKKEEKKGKNRDEE
;
A
#
# COMPACT_ATOMS: atom_id res chain seq x y z
N MET A 1 47.98 52.09 24.45
CA MET A 1 46.54 51.79 24.64
C MET A 1 46.08 50.86 23.52
N ALA A 2 45.75 49.61 23.85
CA ALA A 2 45.34 48.59 22.89
C ALA A 2 43.89 48.81 22.44
N LYS A 3 43.64 48.85 21.12
CA LYS A 3 42.29 48.90 20.56
C LYS A 3 41.65 47.50 20.67
N SER A 4 40.51 47.41 21.36
CA SER A 4 39.80 46.14 21.61
C SER A 4 39.19 45.58 20.32
N ASN A 5 39.34 44.26 20.14
CA ASN A 5 38.88 43.48 18.99
C ASN A 5 37.40 43.04 19.10
N PHE A 6 36.54 43.81 19.79
CA PHE A 6 35.18 43.36 20.15
C PHE A 6 34.05 43.80 19.20
N GLY A 7 34.38 44.36 18.03
CA GLY A 7 33.38 44.80 17.04
C GLY A 7 32.80 43.70 16.13
N LYS A 8 33.31 42.46 16.18
CA LYS A 8 32.89 41.37 15.30
C LYS A 8 31.74 40.49 15.84
N PHE A 9 31.18 40.83 17.00
CA PHE A 9 30.16 39.99 17.67
C PHE A 9 28.76 40.61 17.82
N THR A 10 28.52 41.85 17.36
CA THR A 10 27.22 42.52 17.55
C THR A 10 26.26 42.46 16.35
N GLY A 11 26.50 41.56 15.38
CA GLY A 11 25.73 41.48 14.14
C GLY A 11 24.90 40.21 13.92
N ARG A 12 24.75 39.32 14.91
CA ARG A 12 23.96 38.08 14.74
C ARG A 12 22.53 38.30 15.23
N LYS A 13 21.57 38.28 14.28
CA LYS A 13 20.13 38.25 14.58
C LYS A 13 19.84 37.12 15.56
N SER A 14 19.03 37.38 16.58
CA SER A 14 18.69 36.36 17.56
C SER A 14 17.92 35.22 16.89
N ASN A 15 18.02 34.00 17.43
CA ASN A 15 17.28 32.85 16.92
C ASN A 15 15.74 33.09 16.89
N ALA A 16 15.24 34.00 17.73
CA ALA A 16 13.85 34.44 17.71
C ALA A 16 13.54 35.27 16.46
N GLN A 17 14.41 36.22 16.09
CA GLN A 17 14.26 37.04 14.89
C GLN A 17 14.34 36.20 13.61
N ILE A 18 15.25 35.22 13.55
CA ILE A 18 15.35 34.30 12.39
C ILE A 18 14.07 33.46 12.24
N LYS A 19 13.50 32.98 13.35
CA LYS A 19 12.27 32.18 13.36
C LYS A 19 11.04 33.01 12.95
N GLU A 20 11.02 34.29 13.32
CA GLU A 20 9.96 35.22 12.97
C GLU A 20 10.01 35.61 11.49
N GLU A 21 11.21 35.85 10.94
CA GLU A 21 11.41 36.07 9.50
C GLU A 21 10.95 34.86 8.68
N PHE A 22 11.32 33.65 9.08
CA PHE A 22 10.88 32.42 8.39
C PHE A 22 9.36 32.22 8.43
N ARG A 23 8.71 32.67 9.53
CA ARG A 23 7.25 32.60 9.67
C ARG A 23 6.55 33.63 8.77
N GLN A 24 7.10 34.84 8.66
CA GLN A 24 6.58 35.89 7.77
C GLN A 24 6.76 35.52 6.30
N GLU A 25 7.91 34.96 5.93
CA GLU A 25 8.20 34.49 4.57
C GLU A 25 7.24 33.37 4.14
N LYS A 26 6.98 32.40 5.03
CA LYS A 26 6.02 31.32 4.78
C LYS A 26 4.58 31.82 4.69
N LYS A 27 4.22 32.90 5.41
CA LYS A 27 2.90 33.54 5.32
C LYS A 27 2.75 34.26 3.97
N LYS A 28 3.76 35.02 3.56
CA LYS A 28 3.79 35.74 2.29
C LYS A 28 3.73 34.79 1.08
N ALA A 29 4.51 33.71 1.10
CA ALA A 29 4.46 32.68 0.06
C ALA A 29 3.09 31.98 -0.04
N ARG A 30 2.37 31.83 1.08
CA ARG A 30 1.01 31.27 1.08
C ARG A 30 -0.01 32.25 0.51
N GLU A 31 0.13 33.54 0.82
CA GLU A 31 -0.73 34.61 0.29
C GLU A 31 -0.54 34.78 -1.22
N GLU A 32 0.71 34.79 -1.70
CA GLU A 32 1.04 34.86 -3.13
C GLU A 32 0.49 33.65 -3.89
N LYS A 33 0.63 32.44 -3.32
CA LYS A 33 0.05 31.22 -3.91
C LYS A 33 -1.47 31.31 -3.99
N ASN A 34 -2.13 31.76 -2.93
CA ASN A 34 -3.58 31.93 -2.92
C ASN A 34 -4.05 32.97 -3.94
N ALA A 35 -3.35 34.11 -4.05
CA ALA A 35 -3.64 35.14 -5.04
C ALA A 35 -3.50 34.63 -6.48
N TYR A 36 -2.48 33.80 -6.76
CA TYR A 36 -2.31 33.16 -8.06
C TYR A 36 -3.49 32.25 -8.43
N PHE A 37 -3.98 31.44 -7.49
CA PHE A 37 -5.13 30.56 -7.73
C PHE A 37 -6.45 31.32 -7.89
N GLU A 38 -6.65 32.40 -7.13
CA GLU A 38 -7.82 33.28 -7.31
C GLU A 38 -7.80 33.96 -8.69
N LYS A 39 -6.63 34.44 -9.13
CA LYS A 39 -6.47 35.06 -10.46
C LYS A 39 -6.78 34.06 -11.59
N LYS A 40 -6.27 32.84 -11.47
CA LYS A 40 -6.55 31.74 -12.42
C LYS A 40 -8.03 31.35 -12.46
N LYS A 41 -8.69 31.34 -11.30
CA LYS A 41 -10.12 31.03 -11.18
C LYS A 41 -11.00 32.14 -11.74
N ALA A 42 -10.58 33.40 -11.58
CA ALA A 42 -11.25 34.55 -12.19
C ALA A 42 -11.12 34.52 -13.73
N GLU A 43 -9.93 34.19 -14.24
CA GLU A 43 -9.64 34.04 -15.67
C GLU A 43 -10.44 32.89 -16.31
N GLU A 44 -10.54 31.75 -15.62
CA GLU A 44 -11.39 30.61 -16.01
C GLU A 44 -12.89 30.97 -16.00
N ARG A 45 -13.30 31.89 -15.11
CA ARG A 45 -14.69 32.38 -15.02
C ARG A 45 -15.01 33.39 -16.11
N SER A 46 -14.04 34.19 -16.57
CA SER A 46 -14.19 35.10 -17.72
C SER A 46 -14.18 34.39 -19.08
N LEU A 47 -13.58 33.21 -19.16
CA LEU A 47 -13.52 32.39 -20.39
C LEU A 47 -14.76 31.50 -20.59
N ARG A 48 -15.73 31.49 -19.66
CA ARG A 48 -16.99 30.75 -19.84
C ARG A 48 -17.92 31.53 -20.77
N PRO A 49 -18.32 30.97 -21.93
CA PRO A 49 -19.29 31.61 -22.80
C PRO A 49 -20.63 31.77 -22.07
N GLN A 50 -21.21 32.97 -22.13
CA GLN A 50 -22.57 33.22 -21.66
C GLN A 50 -23.55 32.55 -22.61
N GLY A 51 -24.21 31.50 -22.15
CA GLY A 51 -25.35 30.91 -22.84
C GLY A 51 -25.36 29.40 -22.75
N ILE A 52 -26.19 28.88 -21.85
CA ILE A 52 -27.27 27.91 -22.11
C ILE A 52 -28.01 27.80 -20.77
N LYS A 53 -29.21 28.40 -20.70
CA LYS A 53 -30.15 28.18 -19.60
C LYS A 53 -30.76 26.79 -19.81
N PHE A 54 -30.29 25.78 -19.08
CA PHE A 54 -31.03 24.52 -18.96
C PHE A 54 -32.29 24.78 -18.11
N LYS A 55 -33.44 24.86 -18.79
CA LYS A 55 -34.77 24.89 -18.16
C LYS A 55 -35.01 23.50 -17.58
N LYS A 56 -34.97 23.37 -16.25
CA LYS A 56 -35.33 22.13 -15.55
C LYS A 56 -36.85 22.00 -15.61
N GLN A 57 -37.37 21.07 -16.41
CA GLN A 57 -38.78 20.67 -16.33
C GLN A 57 -38.95 19.85 -15.05
N GLU A 58 -39.83 20.32 -14.16
CA GLU A 58 -40.35 19.53 -13.05
C GLU A 58 -41.48 18.64 -13.58
N PRO A 59 -41.54 17.35 -13.20
CA PRO A 59 -42.76 16.57 -13.32
C PRO A 59 -43.63 16.81 -12.09
N GLU A 60 -44.81 17.39 -12.32
CA GLU A 60 -45.95 17.33 -11.41
C GLU A 60 -46.52 15.90 -11.44
N ASP A 61 -46.48 15.18 -10.32
CA ASP A 61 -47.72 14.66 -9.73
C ASP A 61 -47.54 14.14 -8.30
N LYS A 62 -48.63 14.28 -7.55
CA LYS A 62 -48.76 14.25 -6.09
C LYS A 62 -48.74 12.83 -5.51
N ALA A 63 -48.21 12.67 -4.28
CA ALA A 63 -49.01 12.39 -3.07
C ALA A 63 -48.17 11.89 -1.86
N GLN A 64 -48.30 12.67 -0.77
CA GLN A 64 -48.41 12.27 0.65
C GLN A 64 -47.18 11.74 1.44
N GLY A 65 -46.82 12.46 2.52
CA GLY A 65 -46.20 11.82 3.71
C GLY A 65 -45.25 12.65 4.58
N ALA A 66 -45.82 13.49 5.45
CA ALA A 66 -45.28 14.00 6.73
C ALA A 66 -43.87 14.64 6.83
N ARG A 67 -43.87 15.96 7.05
CA ARG A 67 -42.75 16.77 7.55
C ARG A 67 -42.57 16.54 9.05
N HIS A 68 -41.33 16.35 9.50
CA HIS A 68 -40.91 16.86 10.82
C HIS A 68 -39.55 17.55 10.72
N LYS A 69 -39.58 18.86 11.00
CA LYS A 69 -38.41 19.71 11.26
C LYS A 69 -37.86 19.35 12.64
N THR A 70 -36.54 19.21 12.76
CA THR A 70 -35.88 19.29 14.06
C THR A 70 -34.86 20.42 14.01
N GLN A 71 -35.18 21.47 14.76
CA GLN A 71 -34.33 22.61 15.05
C GLN A 71 -33.15 22.17 15.91
N GLY A 72 -32.01 22.82 15.71
CA GLY A 72 -30.88 22.72 16.63
C GLY A 72 -31.20 23.36 17.97
N THR A 73 -30.57 22.84 19.02
CA THR A 73 -30.41 23.54 20.29
C THR A 73 -29.08 23.11 20.92
N ARG A 74 -28.25 24.13 21.19
CA ARG A 74 -27.12 24.08 22.14
C ARG A 74 -27.69 24.15 23.57
N TYR A 75 -26.95 23.63 24.56
CA TYR A 75 -26.77 24.09 25.97
C TYR A 75 -26.19 22.86 26.73
N SER A 76 -24.96 22.91 27.25
CA SER A 76 -24.50 23.51 28.52
C SER A 76 -24.58 22.58 29.72
N THR A 77 -23.40 22.39 30.31
CA THR A 77 -22.99 22.05 31.67
C THR A 77 -24.05 22.04 32.77
N GLN A 78 -24.03 20.99 33.61
CA GLN A 78 -24.15 21.09 35.07
C GLN A 78 -23.60 19.81 35.75
N GLU A 79 -22.67 20.01 36.68
CA GLU A 79 -22.29 19.03 37.71
C GLU A 79 -23.45 18.79 38.69
N PRO A 80 -23.37 17.73 39.51
CA PRO A 80 -23.04 18.01 40.92
C PRO A 80 -22.08 17.00 41.54
N GLY A 81 -21.13 17.53 42.32
CA GLY A 81 -20.29 16.75 43.21
C GLY A 81 -21.00 16.35 44.51
N ASN A 82 -20.57 15.23 45.09
CA ASN A 82 -20.64 15.05 46.53
C ASN A 82 -19.46 14.18 47.02
N LYS A 83 -18.68 14.74 47.95
CA LYS A 83 -17.55 14.10 48.65
C LYS A 83 -18.07 13.38 49.89
N LYS A 84 -17.60 12.16 50.16
CA LYS A 84 -17.34 11.68 51.53
C LYS A 84 -16.10 10.77 51.57
N GLN A 85 -15.19 11.11 52.48
CA GLN A 85 -13.97 10.39 52.83
C GLN A 85 -14.25 9.25 53.83
N GLY A 86 -13.36 8.26 53.80
CA GLY A 86 -12.90 7.50 54.96
C GLY A 86 -13.53 6.12 55.14
N ARG A 87 -12.72 5.05 54.99
CA ARG A 87 -12.19 4.23 56.11
C ARG A 87 -11.43 3.01 55.54
N PHE A 88 -10.16 2.90 55.89
CA PHE A 88 -9.39 1.65 55.81
C PHE A 88 -9.81 0.76 56.98
N GLU A 89 -10.13 -0.49 56.74
CA GLU A 89 -10.11 -1.55 57.76
C GLU A 89 -9.89 -2.93 57.11
N LYS A 90 -9.18 -3.78 57.84
CA LYS A 90 -8.49 -5.02 57.44
C LYS A 90 -9.37 -6.28 57.57
N GLU A 91 -9.02 -7.31 56.77
CA GLU A 91 -9.09 -8.78 57.01
C GLU A 91 -10.49 -9.42 57.24
N ALA A 92 -10.91 -10.60 56.74
CA ALA A 92 -10.36 -11.81 56.09
C ALA A 92 -11.54 -12.58 55.39
N PRO A 93 -11.53 -13.92 55.17
CA PRO A 93 -10.73 -14.77 54.28
C PRO A 93 -11.54 -15.41 53.11
N GLY A 94 -10.83 -15.78 52.05
CA GLY A 94 -11.05 -16.92 51.13
C GLY A 94 -12.47 -17.34 50.69
N LYS A 95 -12.85 -16.98 49.45
CA LYS A 95 -13.66 -17.81 48.54
C LYS A 95 -13.22 -17.56 47.09
N PRO A 96 -13.03 -18.60 46.25
CA PRO A 96 -12.55 -18.40 44.88
C PRO A 96 -13.68 -17.82 44.02
N ILE A 97 -13.52 -16.57 43.57
CA ILE A 97 -14.43 -15.96 42.61
C ILE A 97 -14.16 -16.58 41.24
N LYS A 98 -15.03 -17.49 40.80
CA LYS A 98 -15.12 -17.88 39.39
C LYS A 98 -15.41 -16.61 38.58
N LYS A 99 -14.41 -16.09 37.86
CA LYS A 99 -14.63 -15.04 36.85
C LYS A 99 -15.41 -15.65 35.68
N VAL A 100 -16.73 -15.60 35.77
CA VAL A 100 -17.58 -15.64 34.59
C VAL A 100 -17.31 -14.33 33.85
N VAL A 101 -16.49 -14.40 32.81
CA VAL A 101 -16.32 -13.30 31.86
C VAL A 101 -17.66 -13.18 31.14
N LYS A 102 -18.53 -12.26 31.58
CA LYS A 102 -19.63 -11.79 30.75
C LYS A 102 -18.97 -11.10 29.56
N GLU A 103 -19.10 -11.71 28.38
CA GLU A 103 -18.77 -11.05 27.12
C GLU A 103 -19.58 -9.76 27.03
N ASP A 104 -18.91 -8.62 27.14
CA ASP A 104 -19.49 -7.33 26.79
C ASP A 104 -19.83 -7.38 25.30
N ALA A 105 -21.11 -7.58 24.99
CA ALA A 105 -21.69 -7.60 23.64
C ALA A 105 -21.62 -6.26 22.88
N ARG A 106 -20.70 -5.36 23.28
CA ARG A 106 -20.50 -4.01 22.73
C ARG A 106 -19.37 -3.93 21.70
N PHE A 107 -18.61 -5.01 21.49
CA PHE A 107 -17.73 -5.18 20.33
C PHE A 107 -18.31 -6.24 19.39
N LYS A 108 -19.47 -5.94 18.78
CA LYS A 108 -19.79 -6.60 17.51
C LYS A 108 -18.71 -6.15 16.52
N MET A 109 -17.83 -7.07 16.13
CA MET A 109 -17.04 -6.92 14.90
C MET A 109 -18.04 -6.54 13.80
N GLU A 110 -18.02 -5.27 13.39
CA GLU A 110 -18.64 -4.88 12.12
C GLU A 110 -18.13 -5.87 11.07
N LYS A 111 -19.06 -6.45 10.30
CA LYS A 111 -18.76 -7.40 9.23
C LYS A 111 -17.51 -6.92 8.49
N ALA A 112 -16.50 -7.79 8.39
CA ALA A 112 -15.32 -7.50 7.59
C ALA A 112 -15.80 -6.99 6.22
N PRO A 113 -15.30 -5.84 5.73
CA PRO A 113 -15.83 -5.24 4.52
C PRO A 113 -15.82 -6.28 3.41
N GLU A 114 -16.92 -6.40 2.68
CA GLU A 114 -16.99 -7.33 1.55
C GLU A 114 -15.91 -6.98 0.51
N PRO A 115 -15.34 -7.97 -0.19
CA PRO A 115 -14.34 -7.70 -1.20
C PRO A 115 -14.90 -6.72 -2.22
N ILE A 116 -14.21 -5.59 -2.43
CA ILE A 116 -14.57 -4.67 -3.50
C ILE A 116 -14.21 -5.35 -4.82
N THR A 117 -15.20 -5.94 -5.47
CA THR A 117 -15.04 -6.61 -6.75
C THR A 117 -14.93 -5.54 -7.84
N PHE A 118 -13.72 -5.35 -8.38
CA PHE A 118 -13.58 -4.59 -9.62
C PHE A 118 -13.93 -5.51 -10.78
N ARG A 119 -14.98 -5.18 -11.53
CA ARG A 119 -15.25 -5.82 -12.82
C ARG A 119 -14.12 -5.46 -13.77
N LYS A 120 -13.33 -6.46 -14.18
CA LYS A 120 -12.30 -6.26 -15.21
C LYS A 120 -12.98 -5.83 -16.52
N GLU A 121 -12.55 -4.71 -17.10
CA GLU A 121 -12.93 -4.33 -18.46
C GLU A 121 -12.40 -5.38 -19.44
N LYS A 122 -13.18 -5.70 -20.48
CA LYS A 122 -12.76 -6.65 -21.51
C LYS A 122 -11.47 -6.13 -22.15
N SER A 123 -10.45 -6.98 -22.18
CA SER A 123 -9.25 -6.72 -22.97
C SER A 123 -9.37 -7.51 -24.26
N ASP A 124 -9.47 -6.84 -25.40
CA ASP A 124 -9.57 -7.41 -26.76
C ASP A 124 -8.30 -8.13 -27.24
N ALA A 125 -7.40 -8.50 -26.31
CA ALA A 125 -6.09 -9.05 -26.64
C ALA A 125 -6.10 -10.57 -26.45
N ALA A 126 -5.85 -11.29 -27.55
CA ALA A 126 -5.61 -12.73 -27.54
C ALA A 126 -4.53 -13.10 -26.51
N MET A 127 -4.81 -14.09 -25.66
CA MET A 127 -3.91 -14.47 -24.55
C MET A 127 -3.51 -15.94 -24.60
N PRO A 128 -2.28 -16.31 -24.19
CA PRO A 128 -1.87 -17.73 -24.15
C PRO A 128 -2.76 -18.58 -23.24
N LEU A 129 -3.04 -19.82 -23.65
CA LEU A 129 -3.92 -20.77 -22.96
C LEU A 129 -3.49 -21.01 -21.51
N ASN A 130 -2.19 -21.20 -21.26
CA ASN A 130 -1.69 -21.36 -19.89
C ASN A 130 -1.97 -20.15 -18.98
N LYS A 131 -1.97 -18.94 -19.55
CA LYS A 131 -2.29 -17.70 -18.86
C LYS A 131 -3.80 -17.58 -18.65
N TYR A 132 -4.60 -17.97 -19.65
CA TYR A 132 -6.07 -17.99 -19.57
C TYR A 132 -6.54 -18.91 -18.44
N ILE A 133 -6.08 -20.17 -18.39
CA ILE A 133 -6.43 -21.14 -17.34
C ILE A 133 -6.07 -20.60 -15.94
N ALA A 134 -4.91 -19.97 -15.79
CA ALA A 134 -4.50 -19.36 -14.53
C ALA A 134 -5.40 -18.18 -14.14
N HIS A 135 -5.82 -17.34 -15.10
CA HIS A 135 -6.76 -16.23 -14.88
C HIS A 135 -8.19 -16.70 -14.55
N CYS A 136 -8.57 -17.91 -14.96
CA CYS A 136 -9.80 -18.57 -14.50
C CYS A 136 -9.69 -19.08 -13.05
N GLY A 137 -8.49 -19.06 -12.47
CA GLY A 137 -8.20 -19.50 -11.10
C GLY A 137 -8.13 -21.01 -10.92
N VAL A 138 -8.07 -21.78 -12.00
CA VAL A 138 -8.02 -23.25 -11.96
C VAL A 138 -6.73 -23.73 -11.29
N CYS A 139 -5.58 -23.24 -11.76
CA CYS A 139 -4.27 -23.67 -11.29
C CYS A 139 -3.21 -22.57 -11.51
N SER A 140 -1.93 -22.82 -11.17
CA SER A 140 -0.85 -21.88 -11.47
C SER A 140 -0.60 -21.87 -12.98
N ARG A 141 0.04 -20.82 -13.50
CA ARG A 141 0.43 -20.80 -14.92
C ARG A 141 1.37 -21.96 -15.27
N ARG A 142 2.17 -22.46 -14.31
CA ARG A 142 3.08 -23.60 -14.52
C ARG A 142 2.32 -24.91 -14.49
N ASP A 143 1.46 -25.10 -13.50
CA ASP A 143 0.61 -26.31 -13.36
C ASP A 143 -0.33 -26.43 -14.58
N ALA A 144 -0.77 -25.30 -15.13
CA ALA A 144 -1.57 -25.26 -16.35
C ALA A 144 -0.85 -25.92 -17.53
N VAL A 145 0.48 -25.81 -17.63
CA VAL A 145 1.27 -26.47 -18.68
C VAL A 145 1.13 -27.99 -18.58
N GLU A 146 1.17 -28.54 -17.36
CA GLU A 146 1.03 -29.97 -17.13
C GLU A 146 -0.37 -30.46 -17.48
N LEU A 147 -1.41 -29.71 -17.11
CA LEU A 147 -2.80 -30.03 -17.48
C LEU A 147 -3.01 -30.02 -19.00
N ILE A 148 -2.44 -29.03 -19.70
CA ILE A 148 -2.54 -28.89 -21.15
C ILE A 148 -1.81 -30.07 -21.83
N LYS A 149 -0.59 -30.38 -21.40
CA LYS A 149 0.18 -31.52 -21.94
C LYS A 149 -0.47 -32.87 -21.67
N ALA A 150 -1.21 -32.99 -20.56
CA ALA A 150 -1.96 -34.20 -20.21
C ALA A 150 -3.30 -34.33 -20.94
N GLU A 151 -3.54 -33.54 -22.00
CA GLU A 151 -4.76 -33.60 -22.83
C GLU A 151 -6.07 -33.31 -22.06
N LYS A 152 -5.97 -32.67 -20.89
CA LYS A 152 -7.11 -32.36 -20.02
C LYS A 152 -7.84 -31.07 -20.40
N VAL A 153 -7.43 -30.43 -21.50
CA VAL A 153 -7.91 -29.11 -21.93
C VAL A 153 -8.47 -29.18 -23.35
N LYS A 154 -9.69 -28.68 -23.53
CA LYS A 154 -10.36 -28.56 -24.82
C LYS A 154 -10.70 -27.10 -25.12
N ILE A 155 -10.55 -26.69 -26.36
CA ILE A 155 -10.96 -25.39 -26.88
C ILE A 155 -11.95 -25.66 -28.01
N ASN A 156 -13.16 -25.12 -27.91
CA ASN A 156 -14.23 -25.29 -28.90
C ASN A 156 -14.51 -26.76 -29.28
N GLY A 157 -14.28 -27.69 -28.35
CA GLY A 157 -14.46 -29.14 -28.54
C GLY A 157 -13.18 -29.90 -28.89
N THR A 158 -12.13 -29.23 -29.37
CA THR A 158 -10.86 -29.85 -29.78
C THR A 158 -9.87 -29.89 -28.63
N VAL A 159 -9.19 -31.02 -28.41
CA VAL A 159 -8.11 -31.14 -27.42
C VAL A 159 -6.90 -30.33 -27.88
N VAL A 160 -6.35 -29.50 -27.00
CA VAL A 160 -5.16 -28.69 -27.29
C VAL A 160 -4.07 -29.00 -26.28
N THR A 161 -2.88 -29.31 -26.79
CA THR A 161 -1.69 -29.69 -26.01
C THR A 161 -0.60 -28.63 -26.02
N GLU A 162 -0.80 -27.52 -26.74
CA GLU A 162 0.15 -26.42 -26.83
C GLU A 162 -0.14 -25.34 -25.76
N PRO A 163 0.73 -25.14 -24.76
CA PRO A 163 0.46 -24.15 -23.70
C PRO A 163 0.46 -22.70 -24.18
N GLY A 164 1.11 -22.45 -25.33
CA GLY A 164 1.21 -21.14 -25.97
C GLY A 164 0.03 -20.81 -26.89
N HIS A 165 -0.89 -21.74 -27.12
CA HIS A 165 -2.05 -21.53 -27.98
C HIS A 165 -2.82 -20.28 -27.56
N LYS A 166 -3.12 -19.40 -28.51
CA LYS A 166 -3.78 -18.13 -28.21
C LYS A 166 -5.29 -18.34 -28.12
N ILE A 167 -5.89 -17.84 -27.05
CA ILE A 167 -7.33 -17.81 -26.83
C ILE A 167 -7.87 -16.48 -27.31
N GLU A 168 -8.87 -16.54 -28.18
CA GLU A 168 -9.58 -15.39 -28.71
C GLU A 168 -10.88 -15.11 -27.95
N GLU A 169 -11.47 -13.94 -28.20
CA GLU A 169 -12.74 -13.56 -27.57
C GLU A 169 -13.89 -14.35 -28.20
N GLY A 170 -14.42 -15.33 -27.46
CA GLY A 170 -15.53 -16.19 -27.91
C GLY A 170 -15.23 -17.67 -27.72
N ASP A 171 -13.94 -18.03 -27.60
CA ASP A 171 -13.52 -19.40 -27.39
C ASP A 171 -14.09 -19.99 -26.10
N THR A 172 -14.64 -21.20 -26.21
CA THR A 172 -15.08 -21.99 -25.08
C THR A 172 -13.96 -22.92 -24.65
N VAL A 173 -13.35 -22.60 -23.51
CA VAL A 173 -12.29 -23.43 -22.90
C VAL A 173 -12.90 -24.34 -21.83
N ILE A 174 -12.60 -25.64 -21.92
CA ILE A 174 -13.03 -26.68 -20.99
C ILE A 174 -11.79 -27.33 -20.39
N VAL A 175 -11.71 -27.40 -19.06
CA VAL A 175 -10.63 -28.08 -18.34
C VAL A 175 -11.25 -29.16 -17.46
N ASN A 176 -10.75 -30.40 -17.56
CA ASN A 176 -11.31 -31.56 -16.84
C ASN A 176 -12.84 -31.70 -17.02
N GLY A 177 -13.34 -31.45 -18.23
CA GLY A 177 -14.78 -31.53 -18.54
C GLY A 177 -15.63 -30.36 -18.04
N LYS A 178 -15.06 -29.36 -17.34
CA LYS A 178 -15.78 -28.17 -16.88
C LYS A 178 -15.44 -26.95 -17.72
N LYS A 179 -16.45 -26.23 -18.18
CA LYS A 179 -16.26 -24.93 -18.85
C LYS A 179 -15.69 -23.93 -17.85
N ILE A 180 -14.61 -23.27 -18.22
CA ILE A 180 -13.95 -22.26 -17.40
C ILE A 180 -14.15 -20.88 -18.01
N ALA A 181 -14.17 -19.86 -17.15
CA ALA A 181 -14.26 -18.47 -17.55
C ALA A 181 -13.36 -17.62 -16.67
N ILE A 182 -12.87 -16.50 -17.21
CA ILE A 182 -12.01 -15.57 -16.46
C ILE A 182 -12.76 -15.07 -15.22
N GLN A 183 -12.08 -15.07 -14.07
CA GLN A 183 -12.63 -14.53 -12.83
C GLN A 183 -12.88 -13.03 -13.01
N LYS A 184 -14.15 -12.61 -12.91
CA LYS A 184 -14.55 -11.20 -13.03
C LYS A 184 -14.34 -10.41 -11.75
N GLU A 185 -14.25 -11.11 -10.62
CA GLU A 185 -14.11 -10.51 -9.30
C GLU A 185 -12.64 -10.43 -8.92
N LEU A 186 -12.09 -9.21 -8.95
CA LEU A 186 -10.73 -8.95 -8.50
C LEU A 186 -10.70 -8.70 -7.00
N VAL A 187 -9.82 -9.38 -6.30
CA VAL A 187 -9.62 -9.31 -4.85
C VAL A 187 -8.28 -8.67 -4.55
N TYR A 188 -8.25 -7.74 -3.60
CA TYR A 188 -7.03 -7.05 -3.17
C TYR A 188 -6.97 -7.04 -1.66
N ILE A 189 -5.95 -7.70 -1.11
CA ILE A 189 -5.80 -7.88 0.32
C ILE A 189 -4.45 -7.36 0.78
N LEU A 190 -4.47 -6.56 1.84
CA LEU A 190 -3.29 -6.12 2.54
C LEU A 190 -3.06 -7.01 3.75
N LEU A 191 -1.96 -7.75 3.74
CA LEU A 191 -1.50 -8.54 4.87
C LEU A 191 -0.37 -7.79 5.59
N ASN A 192 -0.46 -7.69 6.91
CA ASN A 192 0.68 -7.31 7.73
C ASN A 192 1.43 -8.58 8.17
N LYS A 193 2.35 -9.05 7.33
CA LYS A 193 3.01 -10.35 7.46
C LYS A 193 3.81 -10.44 8.78
N PRO A 194 3.63 -11.49 9.60
CA PRO A 194 4.42 -11.79 10.77
C PRO A 194 5.77 -12.44 10.43
N LYS A 195 6.66 -12.52 11.44
CA LYS A 195 7.89 -13.31 11.35
C LYS A 195 7.53 -14.80 11.29
N ASP A 196 8.43 -15.59 10.73
CA ASP A 196 8.35 -17.05 10.68
C ASP A 196 7.28 -17.63 9.74
N TYR A 197 6.88 -16.85 8.73
CA TYR A 197 5.97 -17.28 7.67
C TYR A 197 6.65 -17.13 6.31
N ILE A 198 6.54 -18.13 5.44
CA ILE A 198 7.10 -18.09 4.08
C ILE A 198 6.09 -17.49 3.11
N THR A 199 6.56 -16.61 2.22
CA THR A 199 5.76 -16.07 1.12
C THR A 199 5.77 -17.03 -0.07
N THR A 200 4.99 -18.11 0.05
CA THR A 200 4.74 -19.10 -1.01
C THR A 200 3.27 -19.55 -0.95
N SER A 201 2.75 -20.05 -2.07
CA SER A 201 1.43 -20.69 -2.14
C SER A 201 1.48 -22.16 -1.71
N ASP A 202 2.63 -22.80 -1.84
CA ASP A 202 2.86 -24.20 -1.49
C ASP A 202 4.30 -24.37 -0.97
N ASP A 203 4.48 -25.12 0.10
CA ASP A 203 5.79 -25.41 0.73
C ASP A 203 5.95 -26.93 0.92
N PRO A 204 6.77 -27.61 0.11
CA PRO A 204 6.99 -29.05 0.21
C PRO A 204 7.54 -29.52 1.56
N GLN A 205 8.11 -28.60 2.36
CA GLN A 205 8.73 -28.90 3.65
C GLN A 205 7.78 -28.65 4.83
N GLY A 206 6.51 -28.37 4.56
CA GLY A 206 5.46 -28.23 5.57
C GLY A 206 5.64 -27.03 6.51
N ARG A 207 6.42 -26.01 6.12
CA ARG A 207 6.63 -24.81 6.92
C ARG A 207 5.40 -23.90 6.84
N ARG A 208 5.23 -23.06 7.87
CA ARG A 208 4.16 -22.06 7.90
C ARG A 208 4.23 -21.12 6.71
N THR A 209 3.13 -21.01 5.97
CA THR A 209 3.02 -20.15 4.79
C THR A 209 2.06 -19.00 5.03
N ILE A 210 2.20 -17.91 4.28
CA ILE A 210 1.23 -16.82 4.34
C ILE A 210 -0.21 -17.29 4.10
N MET A 211 -0.42 -18.39 3.36
CA MET A 211 -1.75 -18.93 3.10
C MET A 211 -2.44 -19.42 4.37
N ASP A 212 -1.68 -19.83 5.38
CA ASP A 212 -2.22 -20.20 6.69
C ASP A 212 -2.91 -19.03 7.40
N LEU A 213 -2.47 -17.79 7.10
CA LEU A 213 -3.05 -16.56 7.64
C LEU A 213 -4.28 -16.10 6.84
N MET A 214 -4.49 -16.66 5.64
CA MET A 214 -5.56 -16.29 4.71
C MET A 214 -6.77 -17.24 4.80
N LYS A 215 -6.80 -18.13 5.79
CA LYS A 215 -7.93 -19.04 6.02
C LYS A 215 -9.23 -18.23 6.20
N GLY A 216 -10.26 -18.59 5.44
CA GLY A 216 -11.58 -17.92 5.47
C GLY A 216 -11.83 -16.92 4.34
N ILE A 217 -10.89 -16.71 3.42
CA ILE A 217 -11.14 -15.90 2.22
C ILE A 217 -11.82 -16.76 1.14
N PRO A 218 -12.97 -16.34 0.60
CA PRO A 218 -13.73 -17.14 -0.36
C PRO A 218 -13.02 -17.30 -1.72
N MET A 219 -13.07 -18.56 -2.20
CA MET A 219 -12.96 -19.18 -3.56
C MET A 219 -12.09 -18.59 -4.68
N SER A 220 -11.48 -17.42 -4.55
CA SER A 220 -10.57 -16.88 -5.56
C SER A 220 -9.12 -17.25 -5.21
N ARG A 221 -8.39 -17.75 -6.22
CA ARG A 221 -6.96 -18.07 -6.08
C ARG A 221 -6.17 -16.76 -5.98
N ILE A 222 -5.93 -16.30 -4.76
CA ILE A 222 -5.04 -15.16 -4.49
C ILE A 222 -3.59 -15.59 -4.44
N TYR A 223 -2.68 -14.69 -4.77
CA TYR A 223 -1.23 -14.89 -4.67
C TYR A 223 -0.53 -13.60 -4.24
N PRO A 224 0.66 -13.70 -3.62
CA PRO A 224 1.39 -12.52 -3.15
C PRO A 224 1.97 -11.72 -4.31
N VAL A 225 1.94 -10.38 -4.17
CA VAL A 225 2.62 -9.43 -5.05
C VAL A 225 4.04 -9.23 -4.54
N GLY A 226 4.98 -9.92 -5.21
CA GLY A 226 6.35 -10.02 -4.74
C GLY A 226 6.48 -10.94 -3.52
N ARG A 227 7.62 -10.85 -2.84
CA ARG A 227 7.94 -11.72 -1.69
C ARG A 227 8.50 -10.91 -0.52
N LEU A 228 8.32 -11.44 0.68
CA LEU A 228 9.06 -11.06 1.88
C LEU A 228 9.75 -12.31 2.41
N ASP A 229 11.00 -12.16 2.89
CA ASP A 229 11.70 -13.28 3.50
C ASP A 229 10.97 -13.79 4.75
N ARG A 230 11.27 -15.03 5.16
CA ARG A 230 10.65 -15.69 6.32
C ARG A 230 10.65 -14.81 7.58
N ASN A 231 11.80 -14.21 7.88
CA ASN A 231 12.00 -13.37 9.06
C ASN A 231 11.74 -11.87 8.83
N THR A 232 11.31 -11.50 7.62
CA THR A 232 10.93 -10.12 7.28
C THR A 232 9.44 -9.95 7.52
N THR A 233 9.08 -8.85 8.18
CA THR A 233 7.71 -8.50 8.52
C THR A 233 7.18 -7.36 7.68
N GLY A 234 5.89 -7.08 7.80
CA GLY A 234 5.29 -5.84 7.29
C GLY A 234 4.36 -6.05 6.11
N VAL A 235 4.17 -4.98 5.35
CA VAL A 235 3.15 -4.89 4.31
C VAL A 235 3.40 -5.90 3.20
N LEU A 236 2.43 -6.76 2.91
CA LEU A 236 2.41 -7.65 1.74
C LEU A 236 1.03 -7.56 1.08
N LEU A 237 1.02 -7.29 -0.22
CA LEU A 237 -0.21 -7.27 -1.02
C LEU A 237 -0.46 -8.68 -1.58
N LEU A 238 -1.70 -9.14 -1.53
CA LEU A 238 -2.17 -10.36 -2.19
C LEU A 238 -3.32 -10.00 -3.14
N THR A 239 -3.35 -10.61 -4.31
CA THR A 239 -4.42 -10.39 -5.30
C THR A 239 -4.55 -11.57 -6.26
N ASN A 240 -5.68 -11.66 -6.97
CA ASN A 240 -5.85 -12.49 -8.16
C ASN A 240 -5.72 -11.67 -9.46
N ASP A 241 -5.34 -10.38 -9.38
CA ASP A 241 -5.04 -9.54 -10.54
C ASP A 241 -3.58 -9.75 -11.01
N GLY A 242 -3.41 -10.56 -12.06
CA GLY A 242 -2.10 -10.89 -12.62
C GLY A 242 -1.41 -9.71 -13.30
N GLU A 243 -2.19 -8.80 -13.88
CA GLU A 243 -1.65 -7.63 -14.57
C GLU A 243 -1.12 -6.60 -13.58
N LEU A 244 -1.87 -6.33 -12.51
CA LEU A 244 -1.40 -5.46 -11.44
C LEU A 244 -0.16 -6.08 -10.76
N THR A 245 -0.17 -7.39 -10.53
CA THR A 245 0.96 -8.10 -9.92
C THR A 245 2.24 -7.93 -10.76
N GLN A 246 2.14 -8.09 -12.08
CA GLN A 246 3.25 -7.88 -12.99
C GLN A 246 3.74 -6.42 -12.93
N LYS A 247 2.84 -5.44 -12.99
CA LYS A 247 3.18 -4.01 -12.92
C LYS A 247 3.88 -3.62 -11.61
N LEU A 248 3.45 -4.19 -10.49
CA LEU A 248 4.01 -3.86 -9.17
C LEU A 248 5.30 -4.60 -8.84
N SER A 249 5.52 -5.78 -9.44
CA SER A 249 6.67 -6.63 -9.13
C SER A 249 7.83 -6.45 -10.11
N HIS A 250 7.56 -6.06 -11.36
CA HIS A 250 8.58 -6.03 -12.40
C HIS A 250 9.55 -4.82 -12.21
N PRO A 251 10.88 -5.03 -12.27
CA PRO A 251 11.87 -4.00 -11.97
C PRO A 251 11.75 -2.72 -12.80
N SER A 252 11.28 -2.83 -14.05
CA SER A 252 11.14 -1.67 -14.95
C SER A 252 10.19 -0.59 -14.46
N TYR A 253 9.29 -0.92 -13.54
CA TYR A 253 8.33 0.01 -12.97
C TYR A 253 8.84 0.72 -11.73
N GLN A 254 10.02 0.33 -11.23
CA GLN A 254 10.71 0.99 -10.11
C GLN A 254 9.79 1.28 -8.91
N VAL A 255 8.90 0.34 -8.59
CA VAL A 255 7.94 0.53 -7.50
C VAL A 255 8.67 0.57 -6.17
N LYS A 256 8.56 1.73 -5.52
CA LYS A 256 9.23 2.05 -4.25
C LYS A 256 8.71 1.18 -3.11
N LYS A 257 9.65 0.77 -2.26
CA LYS A 257 9.44 0.00 -1.04
C LYS A 257 10.19 0.74 0.06
N VAL A 258 9.57 0.93 1.22
CA VAL A 258 10.24 1.52 2.38
C VAL A 258 10.31 0.46 3.47
N TYR A 259 11.51 0.28 4.02
CA TYR A 259 11.77 -0.63 5.13
C TYR A 259 12.26 0.15 6.34
N GLU A 260 11.84 -0.30 7.51
CA GLU A 260 12.48 0.00 8.78
C GLU A 260 13.42 -1.16 9.10
N VAL A 261 14.68 -0.85 9.35
CA VAL A 261 15.77 -1.79 9.60
C VAL A 261 16.26 -1.57 11.02
N THR A 262 16.33 -2.64 11.81
CA THR A 262 16.94 -2.62 13.14
C THR A 262 18.28 -3.34 13.07
N LEU A 263 19.34 -2.59 13.34
CA LEU A 263 20.72 -3.08 13.37
C LEU A 263 21.13 -3.53 14.77
N ASP A 264 22.17 -4.35 14.85
CA ASP A 264 22.82 -4.78 16.07
C ASP A 264 23.53 -3.63 16.81
N ARG A 265 24.19 -2.76 16.04
CA ARG A 265 24.91 -1.57 16.52
C ARG A 265 24.50 -0.29 15.76
N PRO A 266 24.77 0.91 16.32
CA PRO A 266 24.43 2.16 15.65
C PRO A 266 25.12 2.28 14.30
N LEU A 267 24.42 2.78 13.29
CA LEU A 267 25.01 3.04 11.98
C LEU A 267 26.00 4.22 12.09
N GLU A 268 27.24 3.99 11.67
CA GLU A 268 28.27 5.01 11.66
C GLU A 268 28.04 6.02 10.52
N LYS A 269 28.42 7.28 10.74
CA LYS A 269 28.18 8.35 9.76
C LYS A 269 28.90 8.08 8.43
N GLY A 270 30.13 7.56 8.47
CA GLY A 270 30.88 7.22 7.26
C GLY A 270 30.20 6.12 6.45
N ASP A 271 29.64 5.12 7.12
CA ASP A 271 28.92 4.02 6.45
C ASP A 271 27.56 4.46 5.92
N PHE A 272 26.89 5.41 6.58
CA PHE A 272 25.70 6.07 6.04
C PHE A 272 26.01 6.75 4.71
N GLU A 273 27.10 7.51 4.63
CA GLU A 273 27.52 8.20 3.40
C GLU A 273 27.92 7.21 2.30
N LYS A 274 28.68 6.16 2.63
CA LYS A 274 28.98 5.07 1.68
C LYS A 274 27.72 4.43 1.12
N MET A 275 26.74 4.12 1.98
CA MET A 275 25.50 3.51 1.53
C MET A 275 24.70 4.44 0.61
N MET A 276 24.63 5.74 0.91
CA MET A 276 23.99 6.74 0.05
C MET A 276 24.67 6.91 -1.31
N ASN A 277 26.01 6.83 -1.35
CA ASN A 277 26.77 6.87 -2.61
C ASN A 277 26.66 5.57 -3.41
N GLY A 278 26.20 4.49 -2.78
CA GLY A 278 26.01 3.18 -3.37
C GLY A 278 27.13 2.19 -3.07
N LEU A 279 26.80 0.91 -3.15
CA LEU A 279 27.66 -0.22 -2.82
C LEU A 279 27.72 -1.19 -4.00
N THR A 280 28.89 -1.77 -4.24
CA THR A 280 29.05 -2.88 -5.19
C THR A 280 28.91 -4.19 -4.45
N LEU A 281 27.79 -4.87 -4.65
CA LEU A 281 27.55 -6.22 -4.14
C LEU A 281 27.92 -7.26 -5.20
N GLU A 282 27.89 -8.55 -4.84
CA GLU A 282 28.16 -9.68 -5.73
C GLU A 282 27.34 -9.67 -7.04
N ASP A 283 26.11 -9.18 -6.97
CA ASP A 283 25.17 -9.08 -8.10
C ASP A 283 25.12 -7.67 -8.71
N GLY A 284 26.16 -6.87 -8.46
CA GLY A 284 26.37 -5.53 -9.03
C GLY A 284 25.98 -4.37 -8.12
N PHE A 285 26.20 -3.16 -8.65
CA PHE A 285 26.00 -1.89 -7.95
C PHE A 285 24.56 -1.67 -7.48
N ILE A 286 24.41 -1.10 -6.29
CA ILE A 286 23.12 -0.69 -5.72
C ILE A 286 23.25 0.54 -4.85
N ALA A 287 22.28 1.45 -4.94
CA ALA A 287 22.11 2.55 -4.02
C ALA A 287 20.65 2.58 -3.53
N PRO A 288 20.39 2.98 -2.27
CA PRO A 288 19.04 3.27 -1.82
C PRO A 288 18.53 4.55 -2.51
N ASP A 289 17.23 4.63 -2.71
CA ASP A 289 16.59 5.87 -3.21
C ASP A 289 16.60 6.95 -2.12
N ALA A 290 16.47 6.53 -0.86
CA ALA A 290 16.62 7.38 0.31
C ALA A 290 17.05 6.54 1.52
N LEU A 291 17.82 7.16 2.41
CA LEU A 291 18.25 6.58 3.69
C LEU A 291 18.06 7.63 4.78
N GLY A 292 17.62 7.21 5.97
CA GLY A 292 17.48 8.12 7.10
C GLY A 292 17.35 7.37 8.41
N TYR A 293 17.58 8.06 9.52
CA TYR A 293 17.29 7.52 10.85
C TYR A 293 15.77 7.54 11.06
N ALA A 294 15.17 6.38 11.28
CA ALA A 294 13.73 6.30 11.57
C ALA A 294 13.42 6.89 12.95
N ASP A 295 14.34 6.73 13.90
CA ASP A 295 14.33 7.38 15.21
C ASP A 295 15.59 8.26 15.37
N PRO A 296 15.45 9.59 15.46
CA PRO A 296 16.58 10.50 15.66
C PRO A 296 17.40 10.20 16.93
N LYS A 297 16.79 9.58 17.94
CA LYS A 297 17.44 9.20 19.20
C LYS A 297 18.12 7.84 19.12
N ASN A 298 17.69 6.98 18.21
CA ASN A 298 18.19 5.63 18.08
C ASN A 298 18.78 5.37 16.68
N LYS A 299 20.10 5.62 16.56
CA LYS A 299 20.88 5.38 15.34
C LYS A 299 20.98 3.91 14.91
N LYS A 300 20.38 2.96 15.64
CA LYS A 300 20.25 1.56 15.22
C LYS A 300 19.04 1.32 14.30
N ILE A 301 18.09 2.26 14.26
CA ILE A 301 16.85 2.11 13.48
C ILE A 301 16.92 3.01 12.25
N ILE A 302 16.99 2.39 11.08
CA ILE A 302 17.20 3.05 9.80
C ILE A 302 15.98 2.84 8.91
N GLY A 303 15.45 3.93 8.35
CA GLY A 303 14.53 3.90 7.23
C GLY A 303 15.30 3.83 5.91
N ILE A 304 14.98 2.86 5.06
CA ILE A 304 15.57 2.72 3.72
C ILE A 304 14.46 2.63 2.67
N GLU A 305 14.52 3.50 1.68
CA GLU A 305 13.68 3.44 0.48
C GLU A 305 14.46 2.80 -0.66
N ILE A 306 13.85 1.82 -1.33
CA ILE A 306 14.47 1.11 -2.45
C ILE A 306 13.41 0.64 -3.45
N HIS A 307 13.68 0.83 -4.74
CA HIS A 307 12.86 0.28 -5.81
C HIS A 307 13.30 -1.12 -6.25
N SER A 308 14.56 -1.50 -6.00
CA SER A 308 15.12 -2.82 -6.31
C SER A 308 14.36 -3.96 -5.61
N GLY A 309 14.27 -5.09 -6.31
CA GLY A 309 13.66 -6.34 -5.84
C GLY A 309 14.64 -7.51 -5.73
N ARG A 310 15.95 -7.26 -5.77
CA ARG A 310 16.98 -8.31 -5.69
C ARG A 310 16.89 -9.08 -4.38
N ASN A 311 17.30 -10.35 -4.39
CA ASN A 311 17.18 -11.23 -3.23
C ASN A 311 17.91 -10.62 -2.01
N ARG A 312 17.21 -10.55 -0.87
CA ARG A 312 17.71 -10.07 0.43
C ARG A 312 18.48 -8.75 0.36
N ILE A 313 18.15 -7.88 -0.60
CA ILE A 313 19.01 -6.75 -0.97
C ILE A 313 19.31 -5.82 0.21
N VAL A 314 18.30 -5.46 1.00
CA VAL A 314 18.48 -4.59 2.16
C VAL A 314 19.43 -5.22 3.18
N ARG A 315 19.28 -6.52 3.45
CA ARG A 315 20.17 -7.23 4.39
C ARG A 315 21.61 -7.25 3.87
N ARG A 316 21.80 -7.60 2.61
CA ARG A 316 23.13 -7.65 1.99
C ARG A 316 23.83 -6.29 1.98
N MET A 317 23.10 -5.19 1.82
CA MET A 317 23.70 -3.84 1.90
C MET A 317 24.28 -3.54 3.28
N PHE A 318 23.59 -3.91 4.36
CA PHE A 318 24.10 -3.73 5.73
C PHE A 318 25.17 -4.76 6.11
N GLU A 319 24.98 -6.02 5.71
CA GLU A 319 25.94 -7.11 5.93
C GLU A 319 27.29 -6.82 5.25
N HIS A 320 27.28 -6.23 4.06
CA HIS A 320 28.49 -5.80 3.34
C HIS A 320 29.32 -4.75 4.11
N LEU A 321 28.67 -3.93 4.94
CA LEU A 321 29.33 -2.95 5.80
C LEU A 321 29.62 -3.50 7.21
N GLY A 322 29.40 -4.80 7.45
CA GLY A 322 29.67 -5.44 8.73
C GLY A 322 28.62 -5.17 9.81
N TYR A 323 27.35 -4.99 9.44
CA TYR A 323 26.23 -4.87 10.36
C TYR A 323 25.31 -6.10 10.27
N ASP A 324 24.74 -6.50 11.41
CA ASP A 324 23.73 -7.55 11.45
C ASP A 324 22.31 -6.97 11.56
N VAL A 325 21.42 -7.41 10.68
CA VAL A 325 20.04 -6.95 10.61
C VAL A 325 19.15 -7.81 11.52
N LYS A 326 18.99 -7.35 12.76
CA LYS A 326 18.11 -7.96 13.79
C LYS A 326 16.62 -7.85 13.45
N GLY A 327 16.23 -6.80 12.75
CA GLY A 327 14.84 -6.53 12.36
C GLY A 327 14.75 -5.98 10.96
N LEU A 328 13.79 -6.47 10.18
CA LEU A 328 13.47 -5.89 8.88
C LEU A 328 11.95 -5.88 8.72
N ASP A 329 11.38 -4.68 8.62
CA ASP A 329 9.95 -4.48 8.49
C ASP A 329 9.63 -3.60 7.28
N ARG A 330 8.87 -4.12 6.32
CA ARG A 330 8.39 -3.32 5.19
C ARG A 330 7.21 -2.47 5.64
N VAL A 331 7.46 -1.18 5.89
CA VAL A 331 6.45 -0.25 6.37
C VAL A 331 5.56 0.29 5.24
N LEU A 332 6.09 0.36 4.01
CA LEU A 332 5.39 0.86 2.84
C LEU A 332 5.69 0.03 1.59
N PHE A 333 4.65 -0.26 0.81
CA PHE A 333 4.75 -0.85 -0.52
C PHE A 333 3.70 -0.22 -1.45
N ALA A 334 4.12 0.36 -2.57
CA ALA A 334 3.20 0.92 -3.58
C ALA A 334 2.13 1.87 -2.98
N ASN A 335 2.55 2.77 -2.09
CA ASN A 335 1.69 3.69 -1.32
C ASN A 335 0.76 3.04 -0.28
N LEU A 336 0.84 1.73 -0.09
CA LEU A 336 0.11 1.02 0.96
C LEU A 336 0.97 0.97 2.22
N THR A 337 0.35 1.20 3.37
CA THR A 337 0.98 1.11 4.68
C THR A 337 0.23 0.11 5.56
N LYS A 338 0.90 -0.43 6.57
CA LYS A 338 0.31 -1.34 7.57
C LYS A 338 -0.63 -0.65 8.58
N LYS A 339 -1.05 0.60 8.30
CA LYS A 339 -1.94 1.36 9.19
C LYS A 339 -3.27 0.63 9.38
N ASN A 340 -3.72 0.53 10.63
CA ASN A 340 -4.96 -0.15 11.02
C ASN A 340 -4.99 -1.65 10.63
N VAL A 341 -3.83 -2.31 10.56
CA VAL A 341 -3.73 -3.76 10.33
C VAL A 341 -2.71 -4.33 11.29
N ASP A 342 -3.19 -5.07 12.29
CA ASP A 342 -2.32 -5.72 13.26
C ASP A 342 -1.45 -6.80 12.64
N ARG A 343 -0.36 -7.15 13.31
CA ARG A 343 0.56 -8.18 12.84
C ARG A 343 -0.16 -9.51 12.70
N GLY A 344 0.04 -10.21 11.57
CA GLY A 344 -0.64 -11.47 11.28
C GLY A 344 -2.07 -11.30 10.77
N ARG A 345 -2.63 -10.09 10.81
CA ARG A 345 -3.97 -9.80 10.29
C ARG A 345 -3.90 -9.22 8.89
N TRP A 346 -5.04 -9.26 8.22
CA TRP A 346 -5.23 -8.73 6.89
C TRP A 346 -6.54 -7.95 6.82
N ARG A 347 -6.65 -7.12 5.78
CA ARG A 347 -7.90 -6.45 5.40
C ARG A 347 -7.99 -6.33 3.89
N TYR A 348 -9.20 -6.16 3.38
CA TYR A 348 -9.37 -5.74 2.00
C TYR A 348 -8.86 -4.30 1.80
N LEU A 349 -8.35 -4.03 0.60
CA LEU A 349 -8.09 -2.66 0.18
C LEU A 349 -9.40 -1.93 -0.09
N ASN A 350 -9.44 -0.65 0.25
CA ASN A 350 -10.56 0.20 -0.13
C ASN A 350 -10.44 0.65 -1.60
N GLU A 351 -11.53 1.17 -2.16
CA GLU A 351 -11.58 1.55 -3.57
C GLU A 351 -10.53 2.60 -3.95
N LYS A 352 -10.24 3.55 -3.04
CA LYS A 352 -9.24 4.60 -3.26
C LYS A 352 -7.84 4.01 -3.35
N GLU A 353 -7.50 3.07 -2.48
CA GLU A 353 -6.22 2.35 -2.49
C GLU A 353 -6.04 1.55 -3.78
N VAL A 354 -7.08 0.80 -4.20
CA VAL A 354 -7.02 0.03 -5.45
C VAL A 354 -6.88 0.96 -6.66
N ARG A 355 -7.59 2.09 -6.68
CA ARG A 355 -7.44 3.11 -7.73
C ARG A 355 -6.01 3.67 -7.74
N LEU A 356 -5.45 4.04 -6.59
CA LEU A 356 -4.07 4.53 -6.52
C LEU A 356 -3.06 3.50 -7.05
N LEU A 357 -3.25 2.21 -6.75
CA LEU A 357 -2.40 1.14 -7.29
C LEU A 357 -2.49 1.00 -8.81
N LYS A 358 -3.71 0.99 -9.35
CA LYS A 358 -3.94 0.83 -10.81
C LYS A 358 -3.37 1.99 -11.62
N PHE A 359 -3.29 3.18 -11.04
CA PHE A 359 -2.83 4.39 -11.72
C PHE A 359 -1.41 4.83 -11.31
N LEU A 360 -0.74 4.09 -10.41
CA LEU A 360 0.57 4.42 -9.83
C LEU A 360 1.63 4.80 -10.87
N ASN A 361 1.62 4.12 -12.03
CA ASN A 361 2.68 4.20 -13.03
C ASN A 361 2.27 4.81 -14.38
N LYS A 362 1.04 5.33 -14.53
CA LYS A 362 0.62 5.94 -15.82
C LYS A 362 1.50 7.14 -16.23
N SER A 363 2.08 7.85 -15.25
CA SER A 363 3.00 8.96 -15.49
C SER A 363 4.42 8.52 -15.90
N PHE A 364 4.89 7.34 -15.47
CA PHE A 364 6.21 6.81 -15.85
C PHE A 364 6.25 6.28 -17.29
N VAL A 365 5.16 5.63 -17.73
CA VAL A 365 5.03 5.14 -19.12
C VAL A 365 5.03 6.32 -20.09
N LYS A 366 4.26 7.38 -19.79
CA LYS A 366 4.19 8.59 -20.60
C LYS A 366 5.56 9.28 -20.77
N LYS A 367 6.33 9.39 -19.67
CA LYS A 367 7.71 9.93 -19.71
C LYS A 367 8.68 9.09 -20.55
N LYS A 368 8.47 7.77 -20.63
CA LYS A 368 9.32 6.86 -21.41
C LYS A 368 8.97 6.88 -22.90
N GLU A 369 7.70 7.06 -23.23
CA GLU A 369 7.21 7.26 -24.61
C GLU A 369 7.64 8.62 -25.15
N GLU A 370 7.53 9.70 -24.36
CA GLU A 370 8.02 11.04 -24.72
C GLU A 370 9.55 11.06 -24.96
N LYS A 371 10.33 10.31 -24.16
CA LYS A 371 11.78 10.16 -24.37
C LYS A 371 12.12 9.29 -25.59
N LYS A 372 11.33 8.28 -25.91
CA LYS A 372 11.51 7.45 -27.11
C LYS A 372 11.09 8.18 -28.40
N GLY A 373 10.15 9.10 -28.33
CA GLY A 373 9.77 9.97 -29.44
C GLY A 373 10.91 10.95 -29.78
N LYS A 374 11.45 11.64 -28.76
CA LYS A 374 12.55 12.60 -28.97
C LYS A 374 13.82 11.98 -29.57
N ASN A 375 14.18 10.75 -29.18
CA ASN A 375 15.35 10.07 -29.75
C ASN A 375 15.14 9.54 -31.18
N ARG A 376 13.91 9.58 -31.72
CA ARG A 376 13.62 9.18 -33.11
C ARG A 376 13.52 10.35 -34.07
N ASP A 377 13.39 11.56 -33.56
CA ASP A 377 13.33 12.80 -34.34
C ASP A 377 14.71 13.49 -34.44
N GLU A 378 15.76 12.88 -33.86
CA GLU A 378 17.17 13.35 -33.85
C GLU A 378 18.14 12.41 -34.60
N GLU A 379 17.63 11.37 -35.25
CA GLU A 379 18.33 10.54 -36.27
C GLU A 379 17.69 10.79 -37.65
#